data_AF-A0A2A7MLZ1-F1
#
_entry.id   AF-A0A2A7MLZ1-F1
#
_cell.length_a   1.000
_cell.length_b   1.000
_cell.length_c   1.000
_cell.angle_alpha   90.00
_cell.angle_beta   90.00
_cell.angle_gamma   90.00
#
_symmetry.space_group_name_H-M   'P 1'
#
loop_
_entity.id
_entity.type
_entity.pdbx_description
1 polymer ?
#
loop_
_entity_poly.entity_id
_entity_poly.type
_entity_poly.pdbx_seq_one_letter_code
_entity_poly.pdbx_strand_id
1 'polypeptide(L)'
;MNYTFTFKDKEYVLSKENCEGIFFNDDEIENFNLELILDILINSDEVDFSKEYYTGQCTCKKQEPLNKAYCYLEYHFYIYTKDDKYIISTISSDYENTSFNKLFSTGKIDNSYIVSIAVCPECGTYSIEVNQCEV
;
A
#
# COMPACT_ATOMS: atom_id res chain seq x y z
N MET A 1 15.78 -0.50 -4.65
CA MET A 1 14.64 -0.76 -5.55
C MET A 1 13.68 0.38 -5.38
N ASN A 2 13.16 0.94 -6.47
CA ASN A 2 12.30 2.11 -6.44
C ASN A 2 11.11 1.90 -7.36
N TYR A 3 9.93 2.30 -6.91
CA TYR A 3 8.73 2.39 -7.74
C TYR A 3 8.48 3.85 -8.12
N THR A 4 8.09 4.12 -9.37
CA THR A 4 7.86 5.48 -9.87
C THR A 4 6.46 5.58 -10.45
N PHE A 5 5.76 6.67 -10.12
CA PHE A 5 4.47 6.99 -10.73
C PHE A 5 4.37 8.49 -11.04
N THR A 6 3.46 8.86 -11.94
CA THR A 6 3.20 10.25 -12.29
C THR A 6 1.79 10.64 -11.86
N PHE A 7 1.67 11.77 -11.17
CA PHE A 7 0.38 12.35 -10.81
C PHE A 7 0.37 13.84 -11.17
N LYS A 8 -0.55 14.25 -12.06
CA LYS A 8 -0.68 15.63 -12.59
C LYS A 8 0.66 16.23 -13.02
N ASP A 9 1.36 15.52 -13.91
CA ASP A 9 2.65 15.91 -14.50
C ASP A 9 3.83 16.01 -13.52
N LYS A 10 3.66 15.57 -12.26
CA LYS A 10 4.74 15.43 -11.29
C LYS A 10 5.07 13.96 -11.10
N GLU A 11 6.36 13.64 -11.22
CA GLU A 11 6.92 12.33 -10.93
C GLU A 11 7.15 12.17 -9.42
N TYR A 12 6.80 11.00 -8.90
CA TYR A 12 7.03 10.58 -7.52
C TYR A 12 7.82 9.28 -7.52
N VAL A 13 8.79 9.16 -6.62
CA VAL A 13 9.63 7.98 -6.47
C VAL A 13 9.44 7.43 -5.06
N LEU A 14 8.96 6.19 -4.95
CA LEU A 14 8.88 5.45 -3.69
C LEU A 14 10.13 4.62 -3.53
N SER A 15 10.91 4.90 -2.48
CA SER A 15 12.16 4.22 -2.17
C SER A 15 12.31 4.02 -0.67
N LYS A 16 13.35 3.31 -0.23
CA LYS A 16 13.67 3.18 1.19
C LYS A 16 14.03 4.51 1.86
N GLU A 17 14.55 5.48 1.10
CA GLU A 17 15.07 6.74 1.65
C GLU A 17 13.97 7.71 2.09
N ASN A 18 12.79 7.62 1.48
CA ASN A 18 11.64 8.49 1.75
C ASN A 18 10.42 7.74 2.33
N CYS A 19 10.62 6.50 2.79
CA CYS A 19 9.62 5.72 3.52
C CYS A 19 9.69 6.04 5.02
N GLU A 20 8.59 6.50 5.61
CA GLU A 20 8.49 6.74 7.06
C GLU A 20 8.29 5.45 7.85
N GLY A 21 7.83 4.37 7.20
CA GLY A 21 7.66 3.07 7.82
C GLY A 21 6.51 2.26 7.23
N ILE A 22 6.41 1.02 7.71
CA ILE A 22 5.25 0.14 7.54
C ILE A 22 4.61 0.02 8.92
N PHE A 23 3.33 0.34 9.02
CA PHE A 23 2.57 0.34 10.26
C PHE A 23 1.49 -0.73 10.19
N PHE A 24 1.59 -1.73 11.06
CA PHE A 24 0.58 -2.77 11.22
C PHE A 24 -0.36 -2.38 12.36
N ASN A 25 -1.67 -2.40 12.11
CA ASN A 25 -2.65 -2.15 13.18
C ASN A 25 -2.91 -3.38 14.07
N ASP A 26 -2.66 -4.58 13.53
CA ASP A 26 -2.81 -5.86 14.23
C ASP A 26 -1.45 -6.59 14.24
N ASP A 27 -1.43 -7.85 13.79
CA ASP A 27 -0.24 -8.69 13.77
C ASP A 27 0.67 -8.39 12.55
N GLU A 28 1.99 -8.50 12.77
CA GLU A 28 2.97 -8.44 11.68
C GLU A 28 2.84 -9.66 10.77
N ILE A 29 2.99 -9.44 9.46
CA ILE A 29 2.97 -10.51 8.47
C ILE A 29 4.40 -10.95 8.21
N GLU A 30 4.72 -12.22 8.51
CA GLU A 30 6.00 -12.83 8.19
C GLU A 30 6.28 -12.68 6.70
N ASN A 31 7.54 -12.43 6.34
CA ASN A 31 8.05 -12.22 4.97
C ASN A 31 7.46 -11.02 4.20
N PHE A 32 6.63 -10.18 4.84
CA PHE A 32 6.10 -8.97 4.25
C PHE A 32 6.91 -7.75 4.66
N ASN A 33 7.62 -7.14 3.71
CA ASN A 33 8.52 -6.01 3.97
C ASN A 33 8.52 -5.00 2.81
N LEU A 34 9.22 -3.88 3.00
CA LEU A 34 9.24 -2.80 2.03
C LEU A 34 9.76 -3.22 0.65
N GLU A 35 10.77 -4.09 0.60
CA GLU A 35 11.33 -4.55 -0.68
C GLU A 35 10.29 -5.36 -1.46
N LEU A 36 9.55 -6.24 -0.79
CA LEU A 36 8.45 -6.98 -1.40
C LEU A 36 7.33 -6.06 -1.89
N ILE A 37 6.94 -5.04 -1.10
CA ILE A 37 5.89 -4.10 -1.50
C ILE A 37 6.30 -3.31 -2.75
N LEU A 38 7.54 -2.83 -2.81
CA LEU A 38 8.04 -2.13 -3.99
C LEU A 38 8.11 -3.06 -5.21
N ASP A 39 8.52 -4.32 -5.02
CA ASP A 39 8.52 -5.32 -6.08
C ASP A 39 7.11 -5.61 -6.62
N ILE A 40 6.12 -5.75 -5.73
CA ILE A 40 4.70 -5.92 -6.10
C ILE A 40 4.23 -4.73 -6.96
N LEU A 41 4.55 -3.49 -6.57
CA LEU A 41 4.16 -2.30 -7.34
C LEU A 41 4.84 -2.22 -8.71
N ILE A 42 6.14 -2.56 -8.78
CA ILE A 42 6.91 -2.53 -10.03
C ILE A 42 6.39 -3.55 -11.04
N ASN A 43 5.94 -4.71 -10.57
CA ASN A 43 5.45 -5.80 -11.40
C ASN A 43 3.92 -5.77 -11.59
N SER A 44 3.26 -4.66 -11.26
CA SER A 44 1.82 -4.48 -11.43
C SER A 44 1.51 -3.58 -12.62
N ASP A 45 0.48 -3.94 -13.40
CA ASP A 45 0.05 -3.19 -14.58
C ASP A 45 -0.95 -2.05 -14.25
N GLU A 46 -1.61 -2.09 -13.08
CA GLU A 46 -2.70 -1.16 -12.71
C GLU A 46 -2.51 -0.57 -11.30
N VAL A 47 -1.65 0.45 -11.20
CA VAL A 47 -1.49 1.27 -9.99
C VAL A 47 -1.87 2.71 -10.31
N ASP A 48 -2.96 3.19 -9.72
CA ASP A 48 -3.50 4.54 -9.94
C ASP A 48 -3.70 5.27 -8.61
N PHE A 49 -2.79 6.17 -8.29
CA PHE A 49 -2.86 6.97 -7.07
C PHE A 49 -3.93 8.06 -7.19
N SER A 50 -4.82 8.10 -6.20
CA SER A 50 -5.89 9.09 -6.11
C SER A 50 -5.69 10.02 -4.91
N LYS A 51 -6.49 11.08 -4.80
CA LYS A 51 -6.38 12.00 -3.65
C LYS A 51 -7.19 11.48 -2.48
N GLU A 52 -6.54 11.39 -1.33
CA GLU A 52 -7.22 11.18 -0.04
C GLU A 52 -6.87 12.27 0.98
N TYR A 53 -7.70 12.40 2.02
CA TYR A 53 -7.61 13.47 3.00
C TYR A 53 -7.57 12.94 4.44
N TYR A 54 -6.48 13.23 5.14
CA TYR A 54 -6.22 12.75 6.50
C TYR A 54 -6.03 13.91 7.49
N THR A 55 -6.33 13.69 8.76
CA THR A 55 -6.11 14.71 9.80
C THR A 55 -4.62 14.86 10.18
N GLY A 56 -3.82 13.83 9.92
CA GLY A 56 -2.38 13.83 10.15
C GLY A 56 -1.60 14.71 9.18
N GLN A 57 -0.85 15.68 9.68
CA GLN A 57 0.03 16.51 8.87
C GLN A 57 1.35 15.79 8.56
N CYS A 58 1.80 15.86 7.31
CA CYS A 58 3.12 15.36 6.93
C CYS A 58 4.24 16.10 7.69
N THR A 59 5.31 15.37 8.03
CA THR A 59 6.48 15.87 8.76
C THR A 59 7.16 17.08 8.10
N CYS A 60 7.03 17.24 6.77
CA CYS A 60 7.57 18.39 6.05
C CYS A 60 6.85 19.72 6.34
N LYS A 61 5.60 19.68 6.85
CA LYS A 61 4.76 20.84 7.20
C LYS A 61 4.54 21.86 6.07
N LYS A 62 4.71 21.46 4.81
CA LYS A 62 4.52 22.32 3.63
C LYS A 62 3.06 22.46 3.19
N GLN A 63 2.20 21.56 3.63
CA GLN A 63 0.78 21.56 3.28
C GLN A 63 -0.01 22.49 4.20
N GLU A 64 -0.87 23.31 3.60
CA GLU A 64 -1.96 24.00 4.30
C GLU A 64 -3.19 23.09 4.36
N PRO A 65 -3.86 22.97 5.54
CA PRO A 65 -5.00 22.08 5.68
C PRO A 65 -6.24 22.61 4.94
N LEU A 66 -6.96 21.73 4.25
CA LEU A 66 -8.29 21.96 3.73
C LEU A 66 -9.31 21.37 4.70
N ASN A 67 -10.17 22.20 5.30
CA ASN A 67 -11.18 21.75 6.28
C ASN A 67 -10.61 20.86 7.42
N LYS A 68 -9.44 21.23 7.96
CA LYS A 68 -8.69 20.47 8.99
C LYS A 68 -8.14 19.11 8.52
N ALA A 69 -8.06 18.87 7.22
CA ALA A 69 -7.42 17.70 6.64
C ALA A 69 -6.30 18.09 5.66
N TYR A 70 -5.34 17.19 5.48
CA TYR A 70 -4.19 17.30 4.60
C TYR A 70 -4.33 16.30 3.45
N CYS A 71 -3.91 16.70 2.26
CA CYS A 71 -4.06 15.89 1.05
C CYS A 71 -2.89 14.90 0.94
N TYR A 72 -3.20 13.67 0.58
CA TYR A 72 -2.24 12.64 0.23
C TYR A 72 -2.61 12.03 -1.12
N LEU A 73 -1.61 11.50 -1.81
CA LEU A 73 -1.83 10.62 -2.94
C LEU A 73 -1.83 9.20 -2.40
N GLU A 74 -2.96 8.50 -2.51
CA GLU A 74 -3.13 7.17 -1.97
C GLU A 74 -3.45 6.15 -3.06
N TYR A 75 -2.86 4.98 -2.89
CA TYR A 75 -3.26 3.75 -3.56
C TYR A 75 -3.37 2.65 -2.50
N HIS A 76 -4.38 1.79 -2.64
CA HIS A 76 -4.52 0.61 -1.80
C HIS A 76 -4.73 -0.65 -2.61
N PHE A 77 -4.27 -1.77 -2.07
CA PHE A 77 -4.51 -3.11 -2.61
C PHE A 77 -4.64 -4.11 -1.48
N TYR A 78 -5.12 -5.31 -1.79
CA TYR A 78 -5.24 -6.36 -0.79
C TYR A 78 -4.10 -7.36 -0.91
N ILE A 79 -3.69 -7.90 0.22
CA ILE A 79 -2.84 -9.07 0.31
C ILE A 79 -3.56 -10.17 1.05
N TYR A 80 -3.27 -11.41 0.67
CA TYR A 80 -3.79 -12.59 1.33
C TYR A 80 -2.66 -13.38 1.94
N THR A 81 -2.93 -13.93 3.11
CA THR A 81 -1.94 -14.63 3.92
C THR A 81 -2.38 -16.05 4.23
N LYS A 82 -1.42 -16.85 4.65
CA LYS A 82 -1.63 -18.18 5.22
C LYS A 82 -0.69 -18.34 6.40
N ASP A 83 -1.22 -18.65 7.57
CA ASP A 83 -0.45 -18.80 8.80
C ASP A 83 0.54 -17.63 8.98
N ASP A 84 0.00 -16.41 8.91
CA ASP A 84 0.68 -15.10 9.03
C ASP A 84 1.78 -14.81 8.00
N LYS A 85 1.84 -15.56 6.89
CA LYS A 85 2.80 -15.31 5.78
C LYS A 85 2.10 -14.75 4.57
N TYR A 86 2.73 -13.78 3.89
CA TYR A 86 2.23 -13.30 2.60
C TYR A 86 2.21 -14.42 1.56
N ILE A 87 1.11 -14.53 0.82
CA ILE A 87 0.90 -15.49 -0.26
C ILE A 87 0.74 -14.79 -1.61
N ILE A 88 -0.15 -13.81 -1.71
CA ILE A 88 -0.48 -13.15 -2.97
C ILE A 88 -1.11 -11.78 -2.74
N SER A 89 -0.88 -10.84 -3.66
CA SER A 89 -1.56 -9.54 -3.71
C SER A 89 -2.58 -9.49 -4.84
N THR A 90 -3.64 -8.70 -4.67
CA THR A 90 -4.68 -8.54 -5.71
C THR A 90 -4.21 -7.84 -6.98
N ILE A 91 -3.03 -7.21 -6.91
CA ILE A 91 -2.43 -6.45 -8.01
C ILE A 91 -1.29 -7.21 -8.69
N SER A 92 -1.06 -8.47 -8.28
CA SER A 92 -0.14 -9.38 -8.95
C SER A 92 -0.82 -10.06 -10.13
N SER A 93 -0.08 -10.27 -11.21
CA SER A 93 -0.55 -11.03 -12.38
C SER A 93 -1.00 -12.46 -12.04
N ASP A 94 -0.41 -13.07 -11.00
CA ASP A 94 -0.83 -14.39 -10.51
C ASP A 94 -2.27 -14.39 -9.96
N TYR A 95 -2.82 -13.21 -9.62
CA TYR A 95 -4.17 -13.08 -9.07
C TYR A 95 -5.25 -13.05 -10.16
N GLU A 96 -4.93 -12.70 -11.40
CA GLU A 96 -5.89 -12.52 -12.51
C GLU A 96 -6.80 -13.74 -12.74
N ASN A 97 -6.29 -14.95 -12.47
CA ASN A 97 -6.98 -16.22 -12.72
C ASN A 97 -7.54 -16.88 -11.44
N THR A 98 -7.62 -16.13 -10.35
CA THR A 98 -8.15 -16.60 -9.07
C THR A 98 -9.04 -15.56 -8.41
N SER A 99 -9.50 -15.86 -7.20
CA SER A 99 -10.24 -14.94 -6.35
C SER A 99 -10.03 -15.31 -4.89
N PHE A 100 -10.32 -14.38 -3.98
CA PHE A 100 -10.33 -14.67 -2.54
C PHE A 100 -11.08 -15.97 -2.22
N ASN A 101 -12.34 -16.09 -2.67
CA ASN A 101 -13.17 -17.27 -2.40
C ASN A 101 -12.55 -18.58 -2.91
N LYS A 102 -11.89 -18.57 -4.08
CA LYS A 102 -11.23 -19.75 -4.64
C LYS A 102 -10.00 -20.15 -3.83
N LEU A 103 -9.19 -19.18 -3.40
CA LEU A 103 -8.02 -19.42 -2.55
C LEU A 103 -8.43 -19.88 -1.15
N PHE A 104 -9.41 -19.23 -0.55
CA PHE A 104 -9.92 -19.52 0.79
C PHE A 104 -10.58 -20.91 0.86
N SER A 105 -11.48 -21.23 -0.08
CA SER A 105 -12.14 -22.55 -0.13
C SER A 105 -11.19 -23.71 -0.40
N THR A 106 -10.02 -23.45 -1.00
CA THR A 106 -8.97 -24.46 -1.20
C THR A 106 -7.93 -24.48 -0.07
N GLY A 107 -8.11 -23.67 0.98
CA GLY A 107 -7.21 -23.59 2.14
C GLY A 107 -5.85 -22.97 1.84
N LYS A 108 -5.68 -22.29 0.71
CA LYS A 108 -4.43 -21.63 0.32
C LYS A 108 -4.16 -20.34 1.08
N ILE A 109 -5.21 -19.71 1.58
CA ILE A 109 -5.18 -18.51 2.40
C ILE A 109 -6.16 -18.69 3.56
N ASP A 110 -5.94 -17.99 4.65
CA ASP A 110 -6.83 -17.96 5.81
C ASP A 110 -7.20 -16.54 6.26
N ASN A 111 -6.48 -15.53 5.78
CA ASN A 111 -6.66 -14.15 6.19
C ASN A 111 -6.35 -13.16 5.05
N SER A 112 -6.73 -11.91 5.26
CA SER A 112 -6.59 -10.84 4.29
C SER A 112 -6.33 -9.50 4.96
N TYR A 113 -5.54 -8.66 4.29
CA TYR A 113 -5.19 -7.34 4.75
C TYR A 113 -5.32 -6.34 3.61
N ILE A 114 -5.70 -5.12 3.93
CA ILE A 114 -5.59 -3.97 3.03
C ILE A 114 -4.27 -3.26 3.31
N VAL A 115 -3.52 -2.98 2.24
CA VAL A 115 -2.27 -2.24 2.25
C VAL A 115 -2.53 -0.88 1.62
N SER A 116 -2.42 0.19 2.40
CA SER A 116 -2.59 1.58 1.95
C SER A 116 -1.25 2.29 1.88
N ILE A 117 -0.92 2.87 0.73
CA ILE A 117 0.30 3.65 0.52
C ILE A 117 -0.08 5.12 0.39
N ALA A 118 0.28 5.93 1.38
CA ALA A 118 -0.04 7.36 1.40
C ALA A 118 1.21 8.21 1.14
N VAL A 119 1.21 8.98 0.05
CA VAL A 119 2.34 9.80 -0.41
C VAL A 119 2.00 11.28 -0.23
N CYS A 120 2.91 12.03 0.39
CA CYS A 120 2.78 13.48 0.52
C CYS A 120 3.00 14.16 -0.84
N PRO A 121 2.02 14.94 -1.36
CA PRO A 121 2.14 15.60 -2.65
C PRO A 121 3.22 16.70 -2.68
N GLU A 122 3.65 17.21 -1.52
CA GLU A 122 4.65 18.28 -1.44
C GLU A 122 6.09 17.76 -1.46
N CYS A 123 6.42 16.79 -0.60
CA CYS A 123 7.79 16.30 -0.42
C CYS A 123 8.04 14.89 -0.93
N GLY A 124 7.00 14.14 -1.32
CA GLY A 124 7.13 12.76 -1.82
C GLY A 124 7.46 11.72 -0.74
N THR A 125 7.54 12.12 0.54
CA THR A 125 7.62 11.18 1.66
C THR A 125 6.33 10.36 1.72
N TYR A 126 6.44 9.08 2.06
CA TYR A 126 5.29 8.19 2.12
C TYR A 126 5.33 7.26 3.33
N SER A 127 4.17 6.73 3.68
CA SER A 127 3.99 5.70 4.70
C SER A 127 3.12 4.57 4.13
N ILE A 128 3.21 3.41 4.77
CA ILE A 128 2.43 2.24 4.42
C ILE A 128 1.66 1.79 5.66
N GLU A 129 0.35 1.66 5.54
CA GLU A 129 -0.51 1.09 6.57
C GLU A 129 -1.00 -0.28 6.13
N VAL A 130 -0.97 -1.25 7.04
CA VAL A 130 -1.43 -2.62 6.82
C VAL A 130 -2.49 -2.94 7.88
N ASN A 131 -3.73 -3.14 7.41
CA ASN A 131 -4.90 -3.33 8.27
C ASN A 131 -5.55 -4.67 7.95
N GLN A 132 -5.82 -5.48 8.98
CA GLN A 132 -6.55 -6.72 8.78
C GLN A 132 -7.98 -6.41 8.30
N CYS A 133 -8.45 -7.14 7.30
CA CYS A 133 -9.85 -7.03 6.90
C CYS A 133 -10.70 -7.90 7.83
N GLU A 134 -11.75 -7.34 8.42
CA GLU A 134 -12.77 -8.13 9.11
C GLU A 134 -13.47 -9.06 8.11
N VAL A 135 -13.60 -10.34 8.46
CA VAL A 135 -14.25 -11.38 7.65
C VAL A 135 -15.73 -11.53 8.02
#